data_AF-A0A537HIA3-F1
#
_entry.id   AF-A0A537HIA3-F1
#
_cell.length_a   1.000
_cell.length_b   1.000
_cell.length_c   1.000
_cell.angle_alpha   90.00
_cell.angle_beta   90.00
_cell.angle_gamma   90.00
#
_symmetry.space_group_name_H-M   'P 1'
#
loop_
_entity.id
_entity.type
_entity.pdbx_description
1 polymer ?
#
loop_
_entity_poly.entity_id
_entity_poly.type
_entity_poly.pdbx_seq_one_letter_code
_entity_poly.pdbx_strand_id
1 'polypeptide(L)'
;MLRQQTSPSRTHKESEILLSIDFPSPKIARTIFSSVVPETQQAPGYRSLTKLEANGRALIMHIQAQDLVALRAASNSFLRFIAASLRAIEVVAPFYRTRQVPDRPARKLE
;
A
#
# COMPACT_ATOMS: atom_id res chain seq x y z
N MET A 1 20.97 -22.44 41.66
CA MET A 1 21.07 -22.07 40.23
C MET A 1 19.81 -22.56 39.52
N LEU A 2 18.84 -21.68 39.29
CA LEU A 2 17.55 -22.04 38.70
C LEU A 2 17.64 -21.87 37.18
N ARG A 3 17.63 -22.99 36.43
CA ARG A 3 17.49 -22.97 34.97
C ARG A 3 16.08 -22.45 34.64
N GLN A 4 16.01 -21.24 34.09
CA GLN A 4 14.76 -20.73 33.53
C GLN A 4 14.37 -21.62 32.34
N GLN A 5 13.20 -22.23 32.48
CA GLN A 5 12.55 -23.02 31.45
C GLN A 5 12.23 -22.11 30.26
N THR A 6 12.70 -22.50 29.08
CA THR A 6 12.32 -21.91 27.80
C THR A 6 10.80 -21.96 27.67
N SER A 7 10.17 -20.80 27.71
CA SER A 7 8.72 -20.65 27.51
C SER A 7 8.33 -21.12 26.10
N PRO A 8 7.14 -21.72 25.93
CA PRO A 8 6.78 -22.39 24.69
C PRO A 8 6.66 -21.40 23.53
N SER A 9 7.22 -21.75 22.38
CA SER A 9 7.02 -21.07 21.10
C SER A 9 5.53 -21.02 20.77
N ARG A 10 4.90 -19.88 21.03
CA ARG A 10 3.50 -19.62 20.69
C ARG A 10 3.43 -19.45 19.16
N THR A 11 3.18 -20.53 18.43
CA THR A 11 2.89 -20.48 17.00
C THR A 11 1.57 -19.73 16.81
N HIS A 12 1.63 -18.39 16.74
CA HIS A 12 0.48 -17.61 16.29
C HIS A 12 0.19 -18.05 14.85
N LYS A 13 -1.03 -18.53 14.58
CA LYS A 13 -1.50 -18.68 13.20
C LYS A 13 -1.58 -17.28 12.62
N GLU A 14 -0.56 -16.90 11.86
CA GLU A 14 -0.57 -15.66 11.10
C GLU A 14 -1.75 -15.72 10.12
N SER A 15 -2.55 -14.65 10.11
CA SER A 15 -3.66 -14.46 9.20
C SER A 15 -3.18 -13.60 8.04
N GLU A 16 -3.55 -13.96 6.82
CA GLU A 16 -3.11 -13.22 5.64
C GLU A 16 -4.25 -12.98 4.64
N ILE A 17 -4.05 -11.97 3.80
CA ILE A 17 -4.92 -11.67 2.65
C ILE A 17 -4.07 -11.17 1.48
N LEU A 18 -4.39 -11.65 0.28
CA LEU A 18 -3.85 -11.16 -0.98
C LEU A 18 -4.96 -10.51 -1.78
N LEU A 19 -4.77 -9.25 -2.14
CA LEU A 19 -5.73 -8.45 -2.90
C LEU A 19 -5.10 -8.02 -4.23
N SER A 20 -5.85 -8.18 -5.32
CA SER A 20 -5.52 -7.62 -6.63
C SER A 20 -6.58 -6.62 -7.01
N ILE A 21 -6.18 -5.38 -7.26
CA ILE A 21 -7.08 -4.28 -7.62
C ILE A 21 -6.71 -3.78 -9.00
N ASP A 22 -7.59 -4.00 -9.98
CA ASP A 22 -7.44 -3.50 -11.34
C ASP A 22 -7.86 -2.04 -11.46
N PHE A 23 -7.08 -1.26 -12.22
CA PHE A 23 -7.37 0.13 -12.55
C PHE A 23 -7.56 0.32 -14.06
N PRO A 24 -8.27 1.38 -14.50
CA PRO A 24 -8.48 1.67 -15.92
C PRO A 24 -7.19 1.93 -16.71
N SER A 25 -6.11 2.34 -16.06
CA SER A 25 -4.82 2.54 -16.73
C SER A 25 -3.62 2.23 -15.82
N PRO A 26 -2.49 1.78 -16.41
CA PRO A 26 -1.24 1.61 -15.67
C PRO A 26 -0.72 2.87 -14.99
N LYS A 27 -1.04 4.05 -15.54
CA LYS A 27 -0.65 5.34 -14.95
C LYS A 27 -1.35 5.55 -13.61
N ILE A 28 -2.66 5.26 -13.52
CA ILE A 28 -3.42 5.35 -12.27
C ILE A 28 -2.84 4.41 -11.22
N ALA A 29 -2.62 3.14 -11.59
CA ALA A 29 -2.06 2.14 -10.67
C ALA A 29 -0.69 2.58 -10.11
N ARG A 30 0.22 3.05 -10.96
CA ARG A 30 1.54 3.57 -10.53
C ARG A 30 1.46 4.82 -9.66
N THR A 31 0.55 5.74 -9.97
CA THR A 31 0.34 6.95 -9.16
C THR A 31 -0.15 6.59 -7.76
N ILE A 32 -1.15 5.72 -7.66
CA ILE A 32 -1.67 5.24 -6.36
C ILE A 32 -0.61 4.45 -5.60
N PHE A 33 0.13 3.57 -6.28
CA PHE A 33 1.25 2.86 -5.66
C PHE A 33 2.24 3.82 -5.01
N SER A 34 2.67 4.84 -5.76
CA SER A 34 3.66 5.81 -5.29
C SER A 34 3.17 6.65 -4.10
N SER A 35 1.84 6.88 -4.00
CA SER A 35 1.26 7.61 -2.87
C SER A 35 1.02 6.75 -1.64
N VAL A 36 0.80 5.44 -1.80
CA VAL A 36 0.45 4.52 -0.70
C VAL A 36 1.66 3.75 -0.16
N VAL A 37 2.69 3.49 -0.98
CA VAL A 37 3.87 2.73 -0.55
C VAL A 37 4.61 3.32 0.67
N PRO A 38 4.64 4.65 0.92
CA PRO A 38 5.24 5.17 2.14
C PRO A 38 4.55 4.66 3.41
N GLU A 39 3.25 4.38 3.35
CA GLU A 39 2.45 3.89 4.48
C GLU A 39 2.73 2.41 4.82
N THR A 40 3.43 1.68 3.93
CA THR A 40 3.88 0.31 4.22
C THR A 40 5.13 0.27 5.11
N GLN A 41 5.86 1.39 5.21
CA GLN A 41 7.05 1.51 6.03
C GLN A 41 6.63 1.75 7.49
N GLN A 42 6.37 0.67 8.23
CA GLN A 42 5.90 0.76 9.61
C GLN A 42 7.04 0.79 10.63
N ALA A 43 6.83 1.55 11.70
CA ALA A 43 7.71 1.58 12.87
C ALA A 43 7.68 0.23 13.62
N PRO A 44 8.72 -0.10 14.41
CA PRO A 44 8.76 -1.31 15.22
C PRO A 44 7.55 -1.43 16.16
N GLY A 45 6.93 -2.62 16.22
CA GLY A 45 5.85 -2.93 17.19
C GLY A 45 4.45 -3.11 16.59
N TYR A 46 4.26 -2.99 15.28
CA TYR A 46 2.99 -3.29 14.64
C TYR A 46 2.69 -4.80 14.56
N ARG A 47 1.40 -5.15 14.66
CA ARG A 47 0.88 -6.52 14.60
C ARG A 47 0.53 -6.99 13.17
N SER A 48 0.96 -6.24 12.16
CA SER A 48 0.72 -6.51 10.75
C SER A 48 1.90 -6.05 9.89
N LEU A 49 2.16 -6.75 8.79
CA LEU A 49 3.07 -6.36 7.73
C LEU A 49 2.26 -6.22 6.44
N THR A 50 2.49 -5.15 5.69
CA THR A 50 1.84 -4.95 4.38
C THR A 50 2.91 -4.78 3.31
N LYS A 51 2.78 -5.54 2.22
CA LYS A 51 3.57 -5.39 1.00
C LYS A 51 2.64 -4.90 -0.11
N LEU A 52 3.14 -3.97 -0.91
CA LEU A 52 2.42 -3.39 -2.02
C LEU A 52 3.29 -3.45 -3.26
N GLU A 53 2.70 -3.81 -4.39
CA GLU A 53 3.36 -3.89 -5.68
C GLU A 53 2.42 -3.35 -6.77
N ALA A 54 2.99 -2.77 -7.82
CA ALA A 54 2.25 -2.35 -9.02
C ALA A 54 2.67 -3.21 -10.21
N ASN A 55 1.73 -3.96 -10.78
CA ASN A 55 1.94 -4.79 -11.96
C ASN A 55 1.04 -4.33 -13.11
N GLY A 56 1.61 -3.59 -14.06
CA GLY A 56 0.85 -3.04 -15.18
C GLY A 56 -0.27 -2.12 -14.70
N ARG A 57 -1.52 -2.56 -14.87
CA ARG A 57 -2.74 -1.85 -14.44
C ARG A 57 -3.28 -2.30 -13.08
N ALA A 58 -2.65 -3.28 -12.44
CA ALA A 58 -3.09 -3.84 -11.18
C ALA A 58 -2.18 -3.40 -10.03
N LEU A 59 -2.77 -3.26 -8.84
CA LEU A 59 -2.06 -3.12 -7.58
C LEU A 59 -2.24 -4.42 -6.80
N ILE A 60 -1.13 -5.05 -6.43
CA ILE A 60 -1.10 -6.29 -5.66
C ILE A 60 -0.72 -5.94 -4.23
N MET A 61 -1.57 -6.31 -3.27
CA MET A 61 -1.37 -6.04 -1.85
C MET A 61 -1.41 -7.34 -1.06
N HIS A 62 -0.36 -7.59 -0.30
CA HIS A 62 -0.29 -8.73 0.62
C HIS A 62 -0.19 -8.20 2.05
N ILE A 63 -1.15 -8.57 2.90
CA ILE A 63 -1.15 -8.22 4.31
C ILE A 63 -1.03 -9.49 5.13
N GLN A 64 -0.06 -9.54 6.03
CA GLN A 64 0.11 -10.57 7.04
C GLN A 64 -0.11 -9.95 8.41
N ALA A 65 -0.80 -10.64 9.32
CA ALA A 65 -1.10 -10.12 10.65
C ALA A 65 -1.18 -11.23 11.69
N GLN A 66 -0.98 -10.88 12.97
CA GLN A 66 -0.97 -11.84 14.09
C GLN A 66 -2.34 -12.42 14.42
N ASP A 67 -3.42 -11.75 14.02
CA ASP A 67 -4.80 -12.14 14.25
C ASP A 67 -5.75 -11.45 13.24
N LEU A 68 -7.01 -11.90 13.20
CA LEU A 68 -8.04 -11.35 12.30
C LEU A 68 -8.41 -9.89 12.59
N VAL A 69 -8.23 -9.42 13.83
CA VAL A 69 -8.55 -8.03 14.21
C VAL A 69 -7.51 -7.10 13.60
N ALA A 70 -6.23 -7.45 13.71
CA ALA A 70 -5.12 -6.75 13.08
C ALA A 70 -5.21 -6.83 11.55
N LEU A 71 -5.56 -7.99 10.99
CA LEU A 71 -5.77 -8.14 9.54
C LEU A 71 -6.88 -7.21 9.03
N ARG A 72 -8.02 -7.15 9.73
CA ARG A 72 -9.15 -6.27 9.41
C ARG A 72 -8.74 -4.80 9.51
N ALA A 73 -8.01 -4.43 10.56
CA ALA A 73 -7.55 -3.06 10.75
C ALA A 73 -6.60 -2.62 9.62
N ALA A 74 -5.59 -3.44 9.31
CA ALA A 74 -4.64 -3.15 8.23
C ALA A 74 -5.33 -3.09 6.87
N SER A 75 -6.17 -4.09 6.55
CA SER A 75 -6.93 -4.13 5.29
C SER A 75 -7.79 -2.88 5.11
N ASN A 76 -8.55 -2.49 6.13
CA ASN A 76 -9.41 -1.32 6.06
C ASN A 76 -8.61 -0.01 5.87
N SER A 77 -7.47 0.13 6.56
CA SER A 77 -6.61 1.31 6.42
C SER A 77 -6.07 1.45 5.00
N PHE A 78 -5.46 0.39 4.46
CA PHE A 78 -4.87 0.43 3.12
C PHE A 78 -5.90 0.57 2.00
N LEU A 79 -7.05 -0.13 2.10
CA LEU A 79 -8.14 0.05 1.16
C LEU A 79 -8.67 1.50 1.17
N ARG A 80 -8.70 2.14 2.35
CA ARG A 80 -9.10 3.55 2.46
C ARG A 80 -8.08 4.49 1.83
N PHE A 81 -6.78 4.25 1.98
CA PHE A 81 -5.74 5.03 1.32
C PHE A 81 -5.82 4.92 -0.21
N ILE A 82 -6.04 3.71 -0.71
CA ILE A 82 -6.22 3.46 -2.16
C ILE A 82 -7.47 4.18 -2.67
N ALA A 83 -8.61 4.02 -1.98
CA ALA A 83 -9.85 4.68 -2.37
C ALA A 83 -9.73 6.21 -2.35
N ALA A 84 -9.07 6.77 -1.33
CA ALA A 84 -8.81 8.21 -1.25
C ALA A 84 -7.90 8.69 -2.41
N SER A 85 -6.86 7.94 -2.72
CA SER A 85 -5.93 8.26 -3.82
C SER A 85 -6.64 8.21 -5.18
N LEU A 86 -7.50 7.20 -5.40
CA LEU A 86 -8.31 7.11 -6.61
C LEU A 86 -9.24 8.32 -6.76
N ARG A 87 -9.99 8.66 -5.70
CA ARG A 87 -10.88 9.84 -5.72
C ARG A 87 -10.13 11.14 -5.95
N ALA A 88 -8.94 11.29 -5.38
CA ALA A 88 -8.10 12.45 -5.64
C ALA A 88 -7.74 12.53 -7.13
N ILE A 89 -7.37 11.43 -7.76
CA ILE A 89 -7.10 11.40 -9.22
C ILE A 89 -8.36 11.75 -10.02
N GLU A 90 -9.51 11.17 -9.69
CA GLU A 90 -10.77 11.41 -10.41
C GLU A 90 -11.20 12.88 -10.36
N VAL A 91 -11.02 13.53 -9.21
CA VAL A 91 -11.34 14.95 -9.05
C VAL A 91 -10.26 15.83 -9.67
N VAL A 92 -8.98 15.51 -9.47
CA VAL A 92 -7.86 16.42 -9.79
C VAL A 92 -7.35 16.28 -11.23
N ALA A 93 -7.27 15.05 -11.77
CA ALA A 93 -6.69 14.80 -13.09
C ALA A 93 -7.43 15.48 -14.25
N PRO A 94 -8.78 15.62 -14.26
CA PRO A 94 -9.48 16.37 -15.29
C PRO A 94 -8.99 17.82 -15.41
N PHE A 95 -8.67 18.49 -14.29
CA PHE A 95 -8.12 19.86 -14.31
C PHE A 95 -6.76 19.94 -15.01
N TYR A 96 -5.96 18.88 -14.95
CA TYR A 96 -4.68 18.80 -15.67
C TYR A 96 -4.82 18.35 -17.13
N ARG A 97 -5.95 17.76 -17.54
CA ARG A 97 -6.22 17.50 -18.97
C ARG A 97 -6.72 18.76 -19.69
N THR A 98 -7.54 19.56 -19.02
CA THR A 98 -8.06 20.82 -19.59
C THR A 98 -7.02 21.93 -19.59
N ARG A 99 -6.14 21.94 -18.59
CA ARG A 99 -4.98 22.83 -18.56
C ARG A 99 -3.80 22.11 -19.23
N GLN A 100 -3.62 22.29 -20.54
CA GLN A 100 -2.36 21.92 -21.19
C GLN A 100 -1.23 22.68 -20.48
N VAL A 101 -0.58 22.02 -19.51
CA VAL A 101 0.67 22.50 -18.94
C VAL A 101 1.70 22.25 -20.03
N PRO A 102 2.38 23.28 -20.56
CA PRO A 102 3.42 23.09 -21.57
C PRO A 102 4.42 22.09 -21.02
N ASP A 103 4.77 21.09 -21.83
CA ASP A 103 5.77 20.10 -21.50
C ASP A 103 7.05 20.87 -21.14
N ARG A 104 7.46 20.82 -19.86
CA ARG A 104 8.60 21.60 -19.40
C ARG A 104 9.82 20.95 -20.05
N PRO A 105 10.54 21.61 -20.98
CA PRO A 105 11.65 20.97 -21.65
C PRO A 105 12.65 20.53 -20.60
N ALA A 106 13.12 19.28 -20.74
CA ALA A 106 14.14 18.70 -19.89
C ALA A 106 15.30 19.70 -19.79
N ARG A 107 15.57 20.16 -18.56
CA ARG A 107 16.70 21.03 -18.27
C ARG A 107 17.95 20.24 -18.66
N LYS A 108 18.51 20.53 -19.85
CA LYS A 108 19.86 20.07 -20.20
C LYS A 108 20.77 20.67 -19.13
N LEU A 109 21.40 19.79 -18.36
CA LEU A 109 22.58 20.13 -17.57
C LEU A 109 23.69 20.36 -18.60
N GLU A 110 24.09 21.62 -18.77
CA GLU A 110 25.40 21.99 -19.29
C GLU A 110 26.40 22.03 -18.13
#